data_AF-A0A350FYF3-F1
#
_entry.id   AF-A0A350FYF3-F1
#
_cell.length_a   1.000
_cell.length_b   1.000
_cell.length_c   1.000
_cell.angle_alpha   90.00
_cell.angle_beta   90.00
_cell.angle_gamma   90.00
#
_symmetry.space_group_name_H-M   'P 1'
#
loop_
_entity.id
_entity.type
_entity.pdbx_description
1 polymer ?
#
loop_
_entity_poly.entity_id
_entity_poly.type
_entity_poly.pdbx_seq_one_letter_code
_entity_poly.pdbx_strand_id
1 'polypeptide(L)'
;QETFLRAYQNLHRFDRSRAFGTWILSIAAHYCIDLLRKKKFKMFSLDAENDDGMTMEIPDVSSPNPEYESVTREQRERLHLLLKDLDETDRAAVIMRYWYDFSEKEIAQSLKLTVSAVKSRLHRSRRALAGMWNEEEAPQVRPERRTYESPAF
;
A
#
# COMPACT_ATOMS: atom_id res chain seq x y z
N GLN A 1 -14.18 -11.90 -6.09
CA GLN A 1 -15.32 -12.09 -7.01
C GLN A 1 -16.02 -10.77 -7.37
N GLU A 2 -16.23 -9.85 -6.43
CA GLU A 2 -16.96 -8.58 -6.66
C GLU A 2 -16.38 -7.66 -7.77
N THR A 3 -15.05 -7.56 -7.90
CA THR A 3 -14.42 -6.72 -8.95
C THR A 3 -14.80 -7.15 -10.37
N PHE A 4 -14.80 -8.47 -10.64
CA PHE A 4 -15.17 -9.00 -11.96
C PHE A 4 -16.66 -8.82 -12.26
N LEU A 5 -17.52 -8.95 -11.25
CA LEU A 5 -18.95 -8.67 -11.40
C LEU A 5 -19.20 -7.19 -11.75
N ARG A 6 -18.52 -6.27 -11.05
CA ARG A 6 -18.59 -4.83 -11.34
C ARG A 6 -18.01 -4.49 -12.71
N ALA A 7 -16.92 -5.14 -13.10
CA ALA A 7 -16.36 -5.00 -14.44
C ALA A 7 -17.37 -5.46 -15.51
N TYR A 8 -17.98 -6.64 -15.34
CA TYR A 8 -19.00 -7.13 -16.25
C TYR A 8 -20.19 -6.16 -16.38
N GLN A 9 -20.71 -5.66 -15.26
CA GLN A 9 -21.80 -4.67 -15.25
C GLN A 9 -21.42 -3.36 -15.97
N ASN A 10 -20.17 -2.92 -15.88
CA ASN A 10 -19.70 -1.67 -16.47
C ASN A 10 -19.07 -1.84 -17.86
N LEU A 11 -19.05 -3.06 -18.41
CA LEU A 11 -18.39 -3.36 -19.69
C LEU A 11 -18.96 -2.55 -20.86
N HIS A 12 -20.25 -2.24 -20.82
CA HIS A 12 -20.92 -1.37 -21.81
C HIS A 12 -20.37 0.07 -21.84
N ARG A 13 -19.67 0.51 -20.78
CA ARG A 13 -19.04 1.83 -20.66
C ARG A 13 -17.53 1.79 -20.92
N PHE A 14 -17.00 0.63 -21.30
CA PHE A 14 -15.57 0.49 -21.54
C PHE A 14 -15.17 1.28 -22.80
N ASP A 15 -14.27 2.24 -22.58
CA ASP A 15 -13.62 2.99 -23.64
C ASP A 15 -12.47 2.16 -24.22
N ARG A 16 -12.63 1.75 -25.49
CA ARG A 16 -11.65 0.94 -26.23
C ARG A 16 -10.34 1.66 -26.48
N SER A 17 -10.26 2.98 -26.26
CA SER A 17 -9.00 3.71 -26.34
C SER A 17 -8.05 3.41 -25.17
N ARG A 18 -8.53 2.73 -24.12
CA ARG A 18 -7.74 2.35 -22.94
C ARG A 18 -7.45 0.85 -22.96
N ALA A 19 -6.32 0.45 -22.38
CA ALA A 19 -6.05 -0.97 -22.17
C ALA A 19 -7.09 -1.56 -21.20
N PHE A 20 -7.65 -2.71 -21.58
CA PHE A 20 -8.70 -3.38 -20.79
C PHE A 20 -8.23 -3.72 -19.36
N GLY A 21 -6.96 -4.15 -19.22
CA GLY A 21 -6.34 -4.40 -17.92
C GLY A 21 -6.30 -3.15 -17.03
N THR A 22 -5.88 -2.01 -17.58
CA THR A 22 -5.88 -0.70 -16.89
C THR A 22 -7.28 -0.35 -16.40
N TRP A 23 -8.30 -0.57 -17.25
CA TRP A 23 -9.69 -0.28 -16.90
C TRP A 23 -10.23 -1.16 -15.77
N ILE A 24 -9.99 -2.49 -15.81
CA ILE A 24 -10.39 -3.39 -14.72
C ILE A 24 -9.69 -3.02 -13.42
N LEU A 25 -8.38 -2.73 -13.47
CA LEU A 25 -7.63 -2.38 -12.27
C LEU A 25 -8.11 -1.06 -11.66
N SER A 26 -8.59 -0.12 -12.48
CA SER A 26 -9.24 1.11 -12.01
C SER A 26 -10.51 0.81 -11.21
N ILE A 27 -11.30 -0.18 -11.62
CA ILE A 27 -12.49 -0.62 -10.88
C ILE A 27 -12.08 -1.29 -9.56
N ALA A 28 -11.06 -2.15 -9.61
CA ALA A 28 -10.51 -2.83 -8.44
C ALA A 28 -10.04 -1.84 -7.37
N ALA A 29 -9.28 -0.83 -7.79
CA ALA A 29 -8.73 0.16 -6.86
C ALA A 29 -9.81 0.98 -6.15
N HIS A 30 -10.81 1.49 -6.89
CA HIS A 30 -11.94 2.19 -6.27
C HIS A 30 -12.65 1.30 -5.24
N TYR A 31 -12.92 0.04 -5.61
CA TYR A 31 -13.59 -0.90 -4.72
C TYR A 31 -12.78 -1.18 -3.45
N CYS A 32 -11.46 -1.40 -3.58
CA CYS A 32 -10.57 -1.62 -2.46
C CYS A 32 -10.49 -0.39 -1.53
N ILE A 33 -10.38 0.83 -2.09
CA ILE A 33 -10.41 2.07 -1.31
C ILE A 33 -11.74 2.18 -0.55
N ASP A 34 -12.87 1.96 -1.21
CA ASP A 34 -14.19 2.04 -0.57
C ASP A 34 -14.35 1.02 0.58
N LEU A 35 -13.82 -0.19 0.42
CA LEU A 35 -13.83 -1.21 1.48
C LEU A 35 -12.99 -0.78 2.69
N LEU A 36 -11.80 -0.23 2.45
CA LEU A 36 -10.90 0.23 3.51
C LEU A 36 -11.54 1.37 4.32
N ARG A 37 -12.18 2.33 3.64
CA ARG A 37 -12.94 3.41 4.31
C ARG A 37 -14.04 2.85 5.19
N LYS A 38 -14.84 1.93 4.66
CA LYS A 38 -15.93 1.29 5.41
C LYS A 38 -15.43 0.53 6.62
N LYS A 39 -14.30 -0.19 6.51
CA LYS A 39 -13.69 -0.89 7.65
C LYS A 39 -13.27 0.08 8.75
N LYS A 40 -12.64 1.20 8.37
CA LYS A 40 -12.26 2.26 9.32
C LYS A 40 -13.48 2.84 10.04
N PHE A 41 -14.58 3.13 9.33
CA PHE A 41 -15.83 3.60 9.95
C PHE A 41 -16.44 2.58 10.91
N LYS A 42 -16.37 1.28 10.59
CA LYS A 42 -16.85 0.22 11.50
C LYS A 42 -16.01 0.10 12.77
N MET A 43 -14.68 0.27 12.69
CA MET A 43 -13.83 0.29 13.91
C MET A 43 -14.15 1.44 14.86
N PHE A 44 -14.61 2.59 14.35
CA PHE A 44 -15.03 3.71 15.19
C PHE A 44 -16.43 3.53 15.82
N SER A 45 -17.22 2.58 15.31
CA SER A 45 -18.46 2.14 15.94
C SER A 45 -18.11 1.01 16.91
N LEU A 46 -18.19 1.29 18.20
CA LEU A 46 -18.01 0.31 19.28
C LEU A 46 -18.70 -1.03 18.91
N ASP A 47 -17.97 -2.16 18.96
CA ASP A 47 -18.34 -3.55 18.58
C ASP A 47 -17.77 -4.14 17.27
N ALA A 48 -16.53 -3.82 16.87
CA ALA A 48 -15.85 -4.57 15.81
C ALA A 48 -14.66 -5.38 16.36
N GLU A 49 -14.86 -6.70 16.47
CA GLU A 49 -13.78 -7.68 16.62
C GLU A 49 -12.71 -7.46 15.53
N ASN A 50 -11.45 -7.58 15.94
CA ASN A 50 -10.29 -7.38 15.08
C ASN A 50 -10.21 -8.46 14.00
N ASP A 51 -10.90 -8.24 12.88
CA ASP A 51 -10.69 -9.02 11.66
C ASP A 51 -9.33 -8.61 11.04
N ASP A 52 -8.33 -9.45 11.27
CA ASP A 52 -7.00 -9.41 10.67
C ASP A 52 -7.14 -9.46 9.14
N GLY A 53 -6.96 -8.36 8.42
CA GLY A 53 -5.67 -8.16 7.77
C GLY A 53 -5.76 -8.60 6.30
N MET A 54 -6.41 -7.79 5.45
CA MET A 54 -6.31 -7.96 4.00
C MET A 54 -4.87 -7.60 3.58
N THR A 55 -3.99 -8.59 3.64
CA THR A 55 -2.64 -8.50 3.08
C THR A 55 -2.80 -8.44 1.58
N MET A 56 -2.63 -7.23 1.02
CA MET A 56 -2.64 -7.04 -0.42
C MET A 56 -1.34 -7.63 -0.95
N GLU A 57 -1.37 -8.90 -1.37
CA GLU A 57 -0.20 -9.57 -1.96
C GLU A 57 0.24 -8.80 -3.21
N ILE A 58 1.48 -8.33 -3.16
CA ILE A 58 2.17 -7.73 -4.29
C ILE A 58 2.48 -8.86 -5.29
N PRO A 59 2.25 -8.72 -6.60
CA PRO A 59 2.66 -9.72 -7.60
C PRO A 59 4.18 -9.99 -7.57
N ASP A 60 4.56 -11.27 -7.64
CA ASP A 60 5.96 -11.72 -7.69
C ASP A 60 6.42 -11.95 -9.14
N VAL A 61 7.62 -11.48 -9.49
CA VAL A 61 8.23 -11.71 -10.80
C VAL A 61 9.65 -12.25 -10.59
N SER A 62 9.78 -13.58 -10.49
CA SER A 62 10.92 -14.47 -10.86
C SER A 62 11.72 -15.24 -9.77
N SER A 63 11.80 -16.58 -10.01
CA SER A 63 12.87 -17.60 -9.78
C SER A 63 13.29 -18.07 -8.36
N PRO A 64 13.47 -19.40 -8.11
CA PRO A 64 13.60 -19.96 -6.77
C PRO A 64 15.05 -20.04 -6.26
N ASN A 65 15.30 -19.43 -5.10
CA ASN A 65 16.46 -19.69 -4.25
C ASN A 65 16.03 -19.51 -2.78
N PRO A 66 15.98 -20.56 -1.95
CA PRO A 66 15.31 -20.53 -0.64
C PRO A 66 15.93 -19.55 0.38
N GLU A 67 17.22 -19.23 0.30
CA GLU A 67 17.86 -18.20 1.14
C GLU A 67 17.56 -16.78 0.64
N TYR A 68 17.44 -16.60 -0.67
CA TYR A 68 17.04 -15.33 -1.27
C TYR A 68 15.54 -15.07 -1.02
N GLU A 69 14.73 -16.13 -1.03
CA GLU A 69 13.29 -16.08 -0.75
C GLU A 69 12.99 -15.59 0.67
N SER A 70 13.78 -15.98 1.69
CA SER A 70 13.55 -15.55 3.06
C SER A 70 13.83 -14.06 3.25
N VAL A 71 14.97 -13.56 2.74
CA VAL A 71 15.33 -12.13 2.79
C VAL A 71 14.37 -11.29 1.95
N THR A 72 14.00 -11.78 0.76
CA THR A 72 13.04 -11.10 -0.12
C THR A 72 11.65 -11.06 0.52
N ARG A 73 11.25 -12.12 1.20
CA ARG A 73 9.98 -12.17 1.93
C ARG A 73 9.95 -11.18 3.09
N GLU A 74 11.01 -11.10 3.90
CA GLU A 74 11.10 -10.13 5.00
C GLU A 74 11.05 -8.68 4.47
N GLN A 75 11.79 -8.38 3.40
CA GLN A 75 11.74 -7.08 2.74
C GLN A 75 10.34 -6.76 2.17
N ARG A 76 9.65 -7.76 1.62
CA ARG A 76 8.27 -7.61 1.12
C ARG A 76 7.29 -7.34 2.24
N GLU A 77 7.36 -8.12 3.32
CA GLU A 77 6.54 -7.92 4.52
C GLU A 77 6.77 -6.52 5.11
N ARG A 78 8.02 -6.07 5.16
CA ARG A 78 8.39 -4.70 5.56
C ARG A 78 7.74 -3.65 4.65
N LEU A 79 7.88 -3.78 3.34
CA LEU A 79 7.26 -2.87 2.39
C LEU A 79 5.72 -2.85 2.54
N HIS A 80 5.11 -4.00 2.77
CA HIS A 80 3.67 -4.10 3.03
C HIS A 80 3.24 -3.30 4.27
N LEU A 81 4.02 -3.36 5.35
CA LEU A 81 3.76 -2.58 6.56
C LEU A 81 3.89 -1.07 6.29
N LEU A 82 4.95 -0.64 5.61
CA LEU A 82 5.15 0.76 5.28
C LEU A 82 4.04 1.33 4.38
N LEU A 83 3.56 0.53 3.42
CA LEU A 83 2.42 0.92 2.58
C LEU A 83 1.11 0.98 3.37
N LYS A 84 0.97 0.23 4.47
CA LYS A 84 -0.22 0.30 5.34
C LYS A 84 -0.38 1.67 6.01
N ASP A 85 0.74 2.34 6.30
CA ASP A 85 0.76 3.65 6.97
C ASP A 85 0.46 4.83 6.04
N LEU A 86 0.53 4.62 4.73
CA LEU A 86 0.02 5.59 3.77
C LEU A 86 -1.51 5.66 3.79
N ASP A 87 -2.06 6.85 3.51
CA ASP A 87 -3.49 6.96 3.24
C ASP A 87 -3.87 6.09 2.02
N GLU A 88 -5.12 5.61 2.00
CA GLU A 88 -5.58 4.63 1.03
C GLU A 88 -5.43 5.10 -0.42
N THR A 89 -5.56 6.41 -0.65
CA THR A 89 -5.49 7.01 -1.99
C THR A 89 -4.03 7.14 -2.43
N ASP A 90 -3.15 7.52 -1.51
CA ASP A 90 -1.70 7.55 -1.70
C ASP A 90 -1.15 6.15 -1.95
N ARG A 91 -1.54 5.16 -1.14
CA ARG A 91 -1.19 3.74 -1.35
C ARG A 91 -1.64 3.27 -2.73
N ALA A 92 -2.90 3.53 -3.11
CA ALA A 92 -3.40 3.14 -4.42
C ALA A 92 -2.64 3.80 -5.57
N ALA A 93 -2.30 5.08 -5.46
CA ALA A 93 -1.50 5.79 -6.47
C ALA A 93 -0.10 5.19 -6.61
N VAL A 94 0.57 4.86 -5.50
CA VAL A 94 1.88 4.19 -5.49
C VAL A 94 1.77 2.82 -6.17
N ILE A 95 0.81 1.99 -5.78
CA ILE A 95 0.64 0.65 -6.36
C ILE A 95 0.36 0.72 -7.86
N MET A 96 -0.59 1.54 -8.29
CA MET A 96 -0.87 1.74 -9.72
C MET A 96 0.37 2.18 -10.50
N ARG A 97 1.18 3.07 -9.92
CA ARG A 97 2.36 3.62 -10.59
C ARG A 97 3.49 2.60 -10.72
N TYR A 98 3.79 1.85 -9.67
CA TYR A 98 5.01 1.04 -9.58
C TYR A 98 4.80 -0.45 -9.84
N TRP A 99 3.57 -0.97 -9.68
CA TRP A 99 3.26 -2.38 -9.96
C TRP A 99 2.57 -2.60 -11.29
N TYR A 100 1.87 -1.58 -11.77
CA TYR A 100 1.03 -1.70 -12.96
C TYR A 100 1.38 -0.66 -14.03
N ASP A 101 2.45 0.10 -13.82
CA ASP A 101 3.01 1.09 -14.76
C ASP A 101 2.02 2.13 -15.28
N PHE A 102 0.98 2.46 -14.50
CA PHE A 102 0.03 3.49 -14.92
C PHE A 102 0.73 4.83 -15.10
N SER A 103 0.36 5.55 -16.15
CA SER A 103 0.70 6.96 -16.30
C SER A 103 -0.03 7.81 -15.26
N GLU A 104 0.52 8.98 -14.94
CA GLU A 104 -0.13 9.92 -14.02
C GLU A 104 -1.54 10.33 -14.49
N LYS A 105 -1.76 10.34 -15.82
CA LYS A 105 -3.06 10.60 -16.44
C LYS A 105 -4.05 9.45 -16.17
N GLU A 106 -3.61 8.21 -16.32
CA GLU A 106 -4.44 7.04 -16.02
C GLU A 106 -4.77 6.98 -14.53
N ILE A 107 -3.81 7.23 -13.65
CA ILE A 107 -4.06 7.30 -12.19
C ILE A 107 -5.05 8.40 -11.86
N ALA A 108 -4.89 9.59 -12.47
CA ALA A 108 -5.80 10.73 -12.26
C ALA A 108 -7.24 10.37 -12.64
N GLN A 109 -7.42 9.74 -13.81
CA GLN A 109 -8.72 9.26 -14.25
C GLN A 109 -9.27 8.14 -13.35
N SER A 110 -8.40 7.23 -12.92
CA SER A 110 -8.74 6.04 -12.13
C SER A 110 -9.08 6.35 -10.68
N LEU A 111 -8.56 7.44 -10.12
CA LEU A 111 -8.82 7.84 -8.73
C LEU A 111 -9.69 9.10 -8.65
N LYS A 112 -10.18 9.59 -9.80
CA LYS A 112 -10.94 10.85 -9.91
C LYS A 112 -10.21 12.05 -9.30
N LEU A 113 -8.92 12.17 -9.62
CA LEU A 113 -8.02 13.23 -9.18
C LEU A 113 -7.55 14.09 -10.37
N THR A 114 -6.95 15.23 -10.08
CA THR A 114 -6.18 15.97 -11.09
C THR A 114 -4.79 15.36 -11.24
N VAL A 115 -4.17 15.49 -12.42
CA VAL A 115 -2.77 15.05 -12.64
C VAL A 115 -1.81 15.71 -11.65
N SER A 116 -2.05 17.00 -11.31
CA SER A 116 -1.27 17.71 -10.30
C SER A 116 -1.42 17.09 -8.91
N ALA A 117 -2.63 16.69 -8.53
CA ALA A 117 -2.85 15.99 -7.26
C ALA A 117 -2.13 14.64 -7.24
N VAL A 118 -2.17 13.87 -8.33
CA VAL A 118 -1.41 12.60 -8.45
C VAL A 118 0.09 12.82 -8.28
N LYS A 119 0.67 13.79 -8.98
CA LYS A 119 2.11 14.13 -8.84
C LYS A 119 2.48 14.45 -7.40
N SER A 120 1.67 15.30 -6.76
CA SER A 120 1.91 15.74 -5.39
C SER A 120 1.81 14.60 -4.38
N ARG A 121 0.81 13.71 -4.55
CA ARG A 121 0.64 12.50 -3.76
C ARG A 121 1.83 11.57 -3.92
N LEU A 122 2.12 11.14 -5.16
CA LEU A 122 3.27 10.27 -5.46
C LEU A 122 4.59 10.81 -4.88
N HIS A 123 4.81 12.12 -4.98
CA HIS A 123 5.98 12.77 -4.39
C HIS A 123 6.01 12.66 -2.87
N ARG A 124 4.92 12.99 -2.18
CA ARG A 124 4.84 12.89 -0.72
C ARG A 124 4.90 11.45 -0.23
N SER A 125 4.21 10.51 -0.88
CA SER A 125 4.24 9.10 -0.52
C SER A 125 5.67 8.52 -0.64
N ARG A 126 6.40 8.84 -1.72
CA ARG A 126 7.82 8.45 -1.84
C ARG A 126 8.67 8.99 -0.68
N ARG A 127 8.48 10.26 -0.32
CA ARG A 127 9.24 10.88 0.77
C ARG A 127 8.90 10.26 2.12
N ALA A 128 7.63 9.96 2.38
CA ALA A 128 7.18 9.27 3.58
C ALA A 128 7.78 7.87 3.67
N LEU A 129 7.65 7.06 2.61
CA LEU A 129 8.23 5.72 2.55
C LEU A 129 9.75 5.73 2.75
N ALA A 130 10.46 6.68 2.13
CA ALA A 130 11.90 6.83 2.33
C ALA A 130 12.28 7.21 3.77
N GLY A 131 11.50 8.11 4.40
CA GLY A 131 11.70 8.48 5.80
C GLY A 131 11.54 7.28 6.73
N MET A 132 10.43 6.56 6.60
CA MET A 132 10.15 5.38 7.42
C MET A 132 11.17 4.26 7.20
N TRP A 133 11.63 4.06 5.96
CA TRP A 133 12.66 3.07 5.65
C TRP A 133 13.99 3.37 6.37
N ASN A 134 14.37 4.66 6.43
CA ASN A 134 15.61 5.09 7.07
C ASN A 134 15.52 5.10 8.61
N GLU A 135 14.38 5.47 9.18
CA GLU A 135 14.16 5.48 10.65
C GLU A 135 14.26 4.07 11.26
N GLU A 136 13.88 3.04 10.51
CA GLU A 136 14.02 1.64 10.93
C GLU A 136 15.43 1.07 10.72
N GLU A 137 16.21 1.57 9.75
CA GLU A 137 17.62 1.18 9.55
C GLU A 137 18.56 1.82 10.58
N ALA A 138 18.09 2.84 11.31
CA ALA A 138 18.85 3.40 12.41
C ALA A 138 19.01 2.32 13.51
N PRO A 139 20.26 1.97 13.92
CA PRO A 139 20.44 1.00 14.98
C PRO A 139 19.72 1.50 16.23
N GLN A 140 18.86 0.64 16.78
CA GLN A 140 18.29 0.81 18.11
C GLN A 140 19.45 0.92 19.10
N VAL A 141 19.93 2.15 19.35
CA VAL A 141 20.89 2.45 20.41
C VAL A 141 20.16 2.18 21.71
N ARG A 142 20.19 0.93 22.17
CA ARG A 142 19.78 0.57 23.52
C ARG A 142 20.68 1.37 24.44
N PRO A 143 20.18 2.33 25.24
CA PRO A 143 21.02 2.92 26.26
C PRO A 143 21.43 1.79 27.19
N GLU A 144 22.73 1.47 27.20
CA GLU A 144 23.30 0.56 28.19
C GLU A 144 22.80 1.02 29.55
N ARG A 145 22.16 0.10 30.27
CA ARG A 145 21.76 0.33 31.65
C ARG A 145 23.03 0.69 32.39
N ARG A 146 23.20 1.95 32.77
CA ARG A 146 24.20 2.37 33.74
C ARG A 146 24.05 1.45 34.95
N THR A 147 25.02 0.56 35.13
CA THR A 147 25.19 -0.17 36.38
C THR A 147 25.38 0.89 37.46
N TYR A 148 24.40 0.97 38.37
CA TYR A 148 24.55 1.69 39.62
C TYR A 148 25.69 1.01 40.39
N GLU A 149 26.87 1.61 40.38
CA GLU A 149 27.80 1.41 41.50
C GLU A 149 27.12 2.00 42.73
N SER A 150 26.63 1.11 43.60
CA SER A 150 26.09 1.47 44.90
C SER A 150 27.27 1.72 45.86
N PRO A 151 27.17 2.71 46.78
CA PRO A 151 28.30 3.23 47.54
C PRO A 151 28.78 2.21 48.58
N ALA A 152 30.08 1.96 48.60
CA ALA A 152 30.72 1.23 49.70
C ALA A 152 30.69 2.09 50.97
N PHE A 153 30.13 1.51 52.04
CA PHE A 153 30.44 1.87 53.41
C PHE A 153 31.86 1.42 53.77
#